data_AF-A0A8S3WK38-F1
#
_entry.id   AF-A0A8S3WK38-F1
#
_cell.length_a   1.000
_cell.length_b   1.000
_cell.length_c   1.000
_cell.angle_alpha   90.00
_cell.angle_beta   90.00
_cell.angle_gamma   90.00
#
_symmetry.space_group_name_H-M   'P 1'
#
loop_
_entity.id
_entity.type
_entity.pdbx_description
1 polymer ?
#
loop_
_entity_poly.entity_id
_entity_poly.type
_entity_poly.pdbx_seq_one_letter_code
_entity_poly.pdbx_strand_id
1 'polypeptide(L)'
;MDDWRTDFNNNLLQINDTINNLIKNDLAKLNEIVVEVKAEINNIRKEYTEIKTDIVRLKTQQVATQKEIDSLQQSVQFNADQQDEQAKKIETLAVDTKKTREIEMEIVKIKQQNMQLQSQLNSSKQRENDAGQSENLQDLILNIGKHIGVDIPPNDILQLNRVSSKIKLQGRPRVIIAKMRTRLLKDNIISRGRKARITSRDIDVTGESRPIYIKEHLTPFNKQLLTKCKELAKIKQHQFVWVKMG
;
A
#
# COMPACT_ATOMS: atom_id res chain seq x y z
N MET A 1 -134.69 -26.17 28.78
CA MET A 1 -134.03 -26.33 27.47
C MET A 1 -132.84 -25.37 27.29
N ASP A 2 -132.44 -24.58 28.30
CA ASP A 2 -131.37 -23.55 28.23
C ASP A 2 -130.02 -23.91 28.88
N ASP A 3 -129.95 -25.07 29.55
CA ASP A 3 -128.76 -25.50 30.31
C ASP A 3 -127.55 -25.81 29.39
N TRP A 4 -127.80 -26.53 28.29
CA TRP A 4 -126.78 -26.88 27.30
C TRP A 4 -126.17 -25.66 26.58
N ARG A 5 -126.93 -24.56 26.44
CA ARG A 5 -126.45 -23.32 25.80
C ARG A 5 -125.47 -22.58 26.70
N THR A 6 -125.77 -22.55 27.99
CA THR A 6 -124.93 -21.92 29.00
C THR A 6 -123.62 -22.69 29.18
N ASP A 7 -123.71 -24.02 29.26
CA ASP A 7 -122.56 -24.90 29.35
C ASP A 7 -121.68 -24.85 28.08
N PHE A 8 -122.28 -24.83 26.89
CA PHE A 8 -121.55 -24.66 25.63
C PHE A 8 -120.80 -23.31 25.56
N ASN A 9 -121.45 -22.20 25.98
CA ASN A 9 -120.81 -20.89 26.01
C ASN A 9 -119.67 -20.83 27.03
N ASN A 10 -119.82 -21.45 28.21
CA ASN A 10 -118.76 -21.53 29.20
C ASN A 10 -117.56 -22.34 28.70
N ASN A 11 -117.81 -23.47 28.03
CA ASN A 11 -116.76 -24.27 27.39
C ASN A 11 -116.05 -23.47 26.27
N LEU A 12 -116.79 -22.69 25.48
CA LEU A 12 -116.20 -21.84 24.44
C LEU A 12 -115.32 -20.72 25.04
N LEU A 13 -115.76 -20.11 26.14
CA LEU A 13 -114.98 -19.11 26.88
C LEU A 13 -113.71 -19.73 27.47
N GLN A 14 -113.79 -20.91 28.09
CA GLN A 14 -112.62 -21.63 28.60
C GLN A 14 -111.62 -21.98 27.50
N ILE A 15 -112.10 -22.44 26.33
CA ILE A 15 -111.25 -22.72 25.16
C ILE A 15 -110.56 -21.43 24.70
N ASN A 16 -111.31 -20.33 24.57
CA ASN A 16 -110.77 -19.04 24.14
C ASN A 16 -109.71 -18.50 25.13
N ASP A 17 -109.96 -18.59 26.44
CA ASP A 17 -109.00 -18.19 27.47
C ASP A 17 -107.76 -19.07 27.46
N THR A 18 -107.92 -20.38 27.28
CA THR A 18 -106.80 -21.33 27.15
C THR A 18 -105.94 -20.99 25.93
N ILE A 19 -106.56 -20.76 24.77
CA ILE A 19 -105.86 -20.37 23.54
C ILE A 19 -105.15 -19.03 23.72
N ASN A 20 -105.81 -18.02 24.28
CA ASN A 20 -105.20 -16.70 24.50
C ASN A 20 -104.03 -16.77 25.48
N ASN A 21 -104.13 -17.58 26.52
CA ASN A 21 -103.04 -17.81 27.48
C ASN A 21 -101.87 -18.57 26.84
N LEU A 22 -102.12 -19.59 26.02
CA LEU A 22 -101.09 -20.29 25.24
C LEU A 22 -100.36 -19.34 24.30
N ILE A 23 -101.10 -18.56 23.51
CA ILE A 23 -100.52 -17.57 22.57
C ILE A 23 -99.68 -16.54 23.32
N LYS A 24 -100.16 -15.99 24.45
CA LYS A 24 -99.40 -15.05 25.26
C LYS A 24 -98.10 -15.66 25.78
N ASN A 25 -98.14 -16.91 26.22
CA ASN A 25 -96.96 -17.63 26.72
C ASN A 25 -95.94 -17.86 25.59
N ASP A 26 -96.38 -18.33 24.43
CA ASP A 26 -95.49 -18.55 23.28
C ASP A 26 -94.89 -17.24 22.76
N LEU A 27 -95.68 -16.15 22.73
CA LEU A 27 -95.17 -14.81 22.39
C LEU A 27 -94.13 -14.31 23.39
N ALA A 28 -94.31 -14.57 24.69
CA ALA A 28 -93.34 -14.21 25.72
C ALA A 28 -92.01 -14.98 25.52
N LYS A 29 -92.08 -16.29 25.30
CA LYS A 29 -90.89 -17.13 25.01
C LYS A 29 -90.19 -16.71 23.72
N LEU A 30 -90.95 -16.43 22.65
CA LEU A 30 -90.40 -15.92 21.40
C LEU A 30 -89.68 -14.58 21.62
N ASN A 31 -90.25 -13.69 22.43
CA ASN A 31 -89.61 -12.40 22.73
C ASN A 31 -88.31 -12.58 23.53
N GLU A 32 -88.27 -13.52 24.48
CA GLU A 32 -87.05 -13.86 25.23
C GLU A 32 -85.94 -14.36 24.30
N ILE A 33 -86.25 -15.32 23.41
CA ILE A 33 -85.32 -15.84 22.40
C ILE A 33 -84.82 -14.71 21.48
N VAL A 34 -85.71 -13.81 21.05
CA VAL A 34 -85.33 -12.67 20.19
C VAL A 34 -84.36 -11.72 20.89
N VAL A 35 -84.51 -11.50 22.20
CA VAL A 35 -83.58 -10.69 23.00
C VAL A 35 -82.22 -11.36 23.11
N GLU A 36 -82.19 -12.66 23.38
CA GLU A 36 -80.95 -13.45 23.47
C GLU A 36 -80.19 -13.46 22.13
N VAL A 37 -80.86 -13.77 21.03
CA VAL A 37 -80.27 -13.75 19.68
C VAL A 37 -79.74 -12.36 19.32
N LYS A 38 -80.44 -11.28 19.70
CA LYS A 38 -79.93 -9.91 19.50
C LYS A 38 -78.65 -9.64 20.30
N ALA A 39 -78.56 -10.16 21.52
CA ALA A 39 -77.37 -10.01 22.35
C ALA A 39 -76.17 -10.75 21.72
N GLU A 40 -76.36 -11.99 21.26
CA GLU A 40 -75.33 -12.76 20.57
C GLU A 40 -74.87 -12.08 19.27
N ILE A 41 -75.81 -11.58 18.45
CA ILE A 41 -75.49 -10.82 17.22
C ILE A 41 -74.63 -9.60 17.54
N ASN A 42 -74.92 -8.89 18.63
CA ASN A 42 -74.11 -7.74 19.04
C ASN A 42 -72.71 -8.16 19.50
N ASN A 43 -72.58 -9.28 20.20
CA ASN A 43 -71.27 -9.82 20.59
C ASN A 43 -70.43 -10.23 19.37
N ILE A 44 -71.03 -10.97 18.43
CA ILE A 44 -70.38 -11.38 17.17
C ILE A 44 -69.93 -10.15 16.37
N ARG A 45 -70.75 -9.08 16.32
CA ARG A 45 -70.36 -7.83 15.65
C ARG A 45 -69.14 -7.19 16.31
N LYS A 46 -69.06 -7.20 17.64
CA LYS A 46 -67.91 -6.68 18.37
C LYS A 46 -66.64 -7.47 18.05
N GLU A 47 -66.69 -8.80 18.18
CA GLU A 47 -65.58 -9.69 17.83
C GLU A 47 -65.14 -9.52 16.37
N TYR A 48 -66.10 -9.38 15.45
CA TYR A 48 -65.82 -9.10 14.04
C TYR A 48 -65.05 -7.79 13.85
N THR A 49 -65.41 -6.72 14.58
CA THR A 49 -64.68 -5.45 14.50
C THR A 49 -63.25 -5.57 15.05
N GLU A 50 -63.06 -6.31 16.14
CA GLU A 50 -61.74 -6.55 16.76
C GLU A 50 -60.83 -7.36 15.81
N ILE A 51 -61.35 -8.44 15.24
CA ILE A 51 -60.63 -9.25 14.23
C ILE A 51 -60.26 -8.39 13.02
N LYS A 52 -61.18 -7.55 12.54
CA LYS A 52 -60.92 -6.66 11.41
C LYS A 52 -59.78 -5.68 11.72
N THR A 53 -59.73 -5.12 12.93
CA THR A 53 -58.62 -4.26 13.34
C THR A 53 -57.29 -5.02 13.43
N ASP A 54 -57.30 -6.24 13.95
CA ASP A 54 -56.09 -7.07 14.03
C ASP A 54 -55.55 -7.46 12.65
N ILE A 55 -56.42 -7.77 11.69
CA ILE A 55 -56.03 -8.05 10.30
C ILE A 55 -55.34 -6.83 9.67
N VAL A 56 -55.86 -5.62 9.90
CA VAL A 56 -55.24 -4.39 9.39
C VAL A 56 -53.86 -4.16 10.02
N ARG A 57 -53.73 -4.41 11.33
CA ARG A 57 -52.44 -4.31 12.04
C ARG A 57 -51.43 -5.32 11.50
N LEU A 58 -51.81 -6.59 11.34
CA LEU A 58 -50.96 -7.64 10.79
C LEU A 58 -50.50 -7.32 9.37
N LYS A 59 -51.40 -6.82 8.51
CA LYS A 59 -51.04 -6.39 7.15
C LYS A 59 -50.02 -5.26 7.16
N THR A 60 -50.14 -4.33 8.10
CA THR A 60 -49.20 -3.22 8.24
C THR A 60 -47.82 -3.71 8.69
N GLN A 61 -47.78 -4.61 9.67
CA GLN A 61 -46.54 -5.25 10.14
C GLN A 61 -45.88 -6.07 9.03
N GLN A 62 -46.65 -6.85 8.26
CA GLN A 62 -46.15 -7.62 7.13
C GLN A 62 -45.42 -6.72 6.11
N VAL A 63 -46.02 -5.57 5.76
CA VAL A 63 -45.39 -4.62 4.83
C VAL A 63 -44.11 -4.02 5.41
N ALA A 64 -44.08 -3.73 6.72
CA ALA A 64 -42.87 -3.23 7.38
C ALA A 64 -41.74 -4.26 7.36
N THR A 65 -42.03 -5.50 7.74
CA THR A 65 -41.05 -6.61 7.70
C THR A 65 -40.56 -6.89 6.29
N GLN A 66 -41.42 -6.80 5.27
CA GLN A 66 -40.99 -6.96 3.88
C GLN A 66 -39.95 -5.90 3.49
N LYS A 67 -40.14 -4.64 3.90
CA LYS A 67 -39.16 -3.57 3.63
C LYS A 67 -37.83 -3.81 4.34
N GLU A 68 -37.86 -4.32 5.57
CA GLU A 68 -36.64 -4.68 6.31
C GLU A 68 -35.89 -5.82 5.60
N ILE A 69 -36.61 -6.85 5.13
CA ILE A 69 -36.04 -7.95 4.34
C ILE A 69 -35.39 -7.42 3.06
N ASP A 70 -36.06 -6.54 2.32
CA ASP A 70 -35.53 -5.96 1.09
C ASP A 70 -34.25 -5.15 1.36
N SER A 71 -34.22 -4.38 2.46
CA SER A 71 -33.04 -3.62 2.88
C SER A 71 -31.88 -4.53 3.29
N LEU A 72 -32.17 -5.63 4.00
CA LEU A 72 -31.15 -6.61 4.39
C LEU A 72 -30.58 -7.32 3.16
N GLN A 73 -31.42 -7.67 2.20
CA GLN A 73 -30.98 -8.29 0.94
C GLN A 73 -30.02 -7.38 0.17
N GLN A 74 -30.31 -6.08 0.10
CA GLN A 74 -29.40 -5.10 -0.51
C GLN A 74 -28.06 -5.01 0.25
N SER A 75 -28.09 -4.99 1.58
CA SER A 75 -26.89 -4.96 2.42
C SER A 75 -26.02 -6.22 2.22
N VAL A 76 -26.64 -7.39 2.16
CA VAL A 76 -25.93 -8.65 1.92
C VAL A 76 -25.29 -8.66 0.53
N GLN A 77 -26.01 -8.20 -0.49
CA GLN A 77 -25.45 -8.11 -1.84
C GLN A 77 -24.25 -7.16 -1.89
N PHE A 78 -24.36 -5.97 -1.28
CA PHE A 78 -23.25 -5.02 -1.20
C PHE A 78 -22.02 -5.63 -0.51
N ASN A 79 -22.22 -6.37 0.59
CA ASN A 79 -21.12 -7.03 1.30
C ASN A 79 -20.49 -8.16 0.46
N ALA A 80 -21.28 -8.93 -0.28
CA ALA A 80 -20.77 -9.96 -1.18
C ALA A 80 -19.89 -9.36 -2.28
N ASP A 81 -20.34 -8.27 -2.91
CA ASP A 81 -19.57 -7.57 -3.95
C ASP A 81 -18.24 -7.02 -3.40
N GLN A 82 -18.27 -6.46 -2.19
CA GLN A 82 -17.06 -5.99 -1.49
C GLN A 82 -16.11 -7.15 -1.15
N GLN A 83 -16.64 -8.30 -0.75
CA GLN A 83 -15.85 -9.49 -0.44
C GLN A 83 -15.14 -10.03 -1.68
N ASP A 84 -15.81 -10.06 -2.83
CA ASP A 84 -15.21 -10.44 -4.11
C ASP A 84 -14.10 -9.48 -4.55
N GLU A 85 -14.29 -8.17 -4.35
CA GLU A 85 -13.25 -7.18 -4.64
C GLU A 85 -12.03 -7.35 -3.72
N GLN A 86 -12.25 -7.62 -2.43
CA GLN A 86 -11.18 -7.89 -1.48
C GLN A 86 -10.42 -9.16 -1.84
N ALA A 87 -11.10 -10.23 -2.25
CA ALA A 87 -10.46 -11.47 -2.69
C ALA A 87 -9.51 -11.24 -3.88
N LYS A 88 -9.93 -10.45 -4.88
CA LYS A 88 -9.07 -10.07 -6.03
C LYS A 88 -7.84 -9.27 -5.60
N LYS A 89 -7.99 -8.35 -4.64
CA LYS A 89 -6.86 -7.57 -4.09
C LYS A 89 -5.87 -8.48 -3.37
N ILE A 90 -6.36 -9.45 -2.58
CA ILE A 90 -5.51 -10.43 -1.88
C ILE A 90 -4.72 -11.29 -2.87
N GLU A 91 -5.35 -11.76 -3.94
CA GLU A 91 -4.67 -12.55 -4.97
C GLU A 91 -3.54 -11.75 -5.66
N THR A 92 -3.83 -10.49 -6.01
CA THR A 92 -2.84 -9.59 -6.61
C THR A 92 -1.65 -9.36 -5.66
N LEU A 93 -1.92 -9.07 -4.39
CA LEU A 93 -0.88 -8.89 -3.37
C LEU A 93 -0.04 -10.15 -3.16
N ALA A 94 -0.65 -11.34 -3.23
CA ALA A 94 0.08 -12.61 -3.12
C ALA A 94 1.08 -12.79 -4.27
N VAL A 95 0.67 -12.47 -5.51
CA VAL A 95 1.55 -12.50 -6.68
C VAL A 95 2.72 -11.52 -6.53
N ASP A 96 2.44 -10.29 -6.10
CA ASP A 96 3.48 -9.26 -5.97
C ASP A 96 4.44 -9.56 -4.80
N THR A 97 3.94 -10.16 -3.73
CA THR A 97 4.78 -10.65 -2.62
C THR A 97 5.77 -11.72 -3.10
N LYS A 98 5.33 -12.63 -3.98
CA LYS A 98 6.22 -13.65 -4.56
C LYS A 98 7.31 -13.02 -5.42
N LYS A 99 6.97 -12.09 -6.30
CA LYS A 99 7.94 -11.35 -7.13
C LYS A 99 8.95 -10.58 -6.27
N THR A 100 8.47 -9.93 -5.21
CA THR A 100 9.33 -9.21 -4.27
C THR A 100 10.37 -10.13 -3.64
N ARG A 101 9.94 -11.32 -3.19
CA ARG A 101 10.84 -12.32 -2.61
C ARG A 101 11.88 -12.83 -3.62
N GLU A 102 11.50 -13.00 -4.88
CA GLU A 102 12.42 -13.39 -5.96
C GLU A 102 13.49 -12.33 -6.19
N ILE A 103 13.09 -11.06 -6.26
CA ILE A 103 14.02 -9.91 -6.41
C ILE A 103 14.97 -9.82 -5.20
N GLU A 104 14.47 -10.01 -3.99
CA GLU A 104 15.30 -10.00 -2.77
C GLU A 104 16.39 -11.08 -2.82
N MET A 105 16.06 -12.29 -3.25
CA MET A 105 17.04 -13.37 -3.41
C MET A 105 18.09 -13.03 -4.45
N GLU A 106 17.70 -12.43 -5.57
CA GLU A 106 18.62 -12.02 -6.63
C GLU A 106 19.57 -10.91 -6.15
N ILE A 107 19.07 -9.93 -5.39
CA ILE A 107 19.88 -8.88 -4.76
C ILE A 107 20.93 -9.49 -3.82
N VAL A 108 20.54 -10.47 -2.98
CA VAL A 108 21.47 -11.14 -2.07
C VAL A 108 22.58 -11.84 -2.86
N LYS A 109 22.22 -12.57 -3.93
CA LYS A 109 23.18 -13.27 -4.79
C LYS A 109 24.16 -12.30 -5.45
N ILE A 110 23.66 -11.20 -6.00
CA ILE A 110 24.49 -10.15 -6.63
C ILE A 110 25.43 -9.52 -5.59
N LYS A 111 24.94 -9.23 -4.38
CA LYS A 111 25.78 -8.67 -3.29
C LYS A 111 26.90 -9.63 -2.90
N GLN A 112 26.62 -10.93 -2.77
CA GLN A 112 27.63 -11.94 -2.47
C GLN A 112 28.68 -12.03 -3.57
N GLN A 113 28.25 -12.10 -4.84
CA GLN A 113 29.16 -12.10 -5.99
C GLN A 113 30.05 -10.85 -6.02
N ASN A 114 29.48 -9.68 -5.76
CA ASN A 114 30.23 -8.42 -5.75
C ASN A 114 31.25 -8.39 -4.60
N MET A 115 30.90 -8.89 -3.41
CA MET A 115 31.82 -9.03 -2.29
C MET A 115 33.00 -9.97 -2.61
N GLN A 116 32.72 -11.11 -3.25
CA GLN A 116 33.75 -12.06 -3.68
C GLN A 116 34.69 -11.43 -4.72
N LEU A 117 34.15 -10.77 -5.74
CA LEU A 117 34.93 -10.09 -6.78
C LEU A 117 35.80 -8.96 -6.18
N GLN A 118 35.29 -8.22 -5.19
CA GLN A 118 36.08 -7.20 -4.50
C GLN A 118 37.23 -7.80 -3.70
N SER A 119 37.01 -8.91 -3.00
CA SER A 119 38.05 -9.63 -2.27
C SER A 119 39.15 -10.16 -3.22
N GLN A 120 38.76 -10.74 -4.35
CA GLN A 120 39.68 -11.21 -5.39
C GLN A 120 40.48 -10.05 -6.02
N LEU A 121 39.83 -8.92 -6.28
CA LEU A 121 40.51 -7.71 -6.78
C LEU A 121 41.50 -7.16 -5.76
N ASN A 122 41.16 -7.13 -4.47
CA ASN A 122 42.04 -6.61 -3.43
C ASN A 122 43.26 -7.52 -3.25
N SER A 123 43.07 -8.83 -3.17
CA SER A 123 44.17 -9.80 -3.09
C SER A 123 45.09 -9.78 -4.31
N SER A 124 44.54 -9.63 -5.51
CA SER A 124 45.34 -9.49 -6.75
C SER A 124 46.12 -8.18 -6.78
N LYS A 125 45.52 -7.07 -6.35
CA LYS A 125 46.20 -5.77 -6.23
C LYS A 125 47.30 -5.77 -5.18
N GLN A 126 47.11 -6.48 -4.08
CA GLN A 126 48.11 -6.59 -3.02
C GLN A 126 49.36 -7.32 -3.51
N ARG A 127 49.18 -8.45 -4.22
CA ARG A 127 50.30 -9.15 -4.89
C ARG A 127 51.03 -8.29 -5.94
N GLU A 128 50.32 -7.39 -6.63
CA GLU A 128 50.95 -6.45 -7.58
C GLU A 128 51.68 -5.29 -6.90
N ASN A 129 51.30 -4.90 -5.68
CA ASN A 129 51.94 -3.82 -4.93
C ASN A 129 53.26 -4.27 -4.26
N ASP A 130 53.32 -5.52 -3.80
CA ASP A 130 54.52 -6.07 -3.13
C ASP A 130 55.73 -6.25 -4.08
N ALA A 131 55.51 -6.18 -5.40
CA ALA A 131 56.55 -6.33 -6.42
C ALA A 131 57.35 -5.05 -6.73
N GLY A 132 57.15 -3.95 -5.98
CA GLY A 132 57.80 -2.66 -6.25
C GLY A 132 58.18 -1.91 -4.98
N GLN A 133 59.16 -2.44 -4.22
CA GLN A 133 59.81 -1.70 -3.14
C GLN A 133 60.56 -0.48 -3.69
N SER A 134 60.22 0.73 -3.23
CA SER A 134 61.11 1.90 -3.07
C SER A 134 60.37 3.25 -2.95
N GLU A 135 59.05 3.35 -3.16
CA GLU A 135 58.38 4.65 -3.23
C GLU A 135 57.37 4.86 -2.10
N ASN A 136 57.60 5.88 -1.26
CA ASN A 136 56.66 6.24 -0.21
C ASN A 136 55.54 7.12 -0.79
N LEU A 137 54.43 6.49 -1.19
CA LEU A 137 53.26 7.18 -1.77
C LEU A 137 52.68 8.24 -0.83
N GLN A 138 52.86 8.07 0.48
CA GLN A 138 52.36 9.01 1.47
C GLN A 138 53.12 10.33 1.39
N ASP A 139 54.46 10.27 1.33
CA ASP A 139 55.32 11.46 1.21
C ASP A 139 55.03 12.25 -0.07
N LEU A 140 54.76 11.56 -1.19
CA LEU A 140 54.37 12.20 -2.44
C LEU A 140 53.09 13.02 -2.31
N ILE A 141 52.07 12.48 -1.63
CA ILE A 141 50.80 13.19 -1.42
C ILE A 141 51.00 14.38 -0.49
N LEU A 142 51.83 14.23 0.56
CA LEU A 142 52.16 15.33 1.47
C LEU A 142 52.93 16.45 0.76
N ASN A 143 53.89 16.10 -0.09
CA ASN A 143 54.65 17.08 -0.90
C ASN A 143 53.75 17.80 -1.90
N ILE A 144 52.84 17.07 -2.57
CA ILE A 144 51.80 17.68 -3.40
C ILE A 144 50.96 18.67 -2.59
N GLY A 145 50.52 18.28 -1.38
CA GLY A 145 49.76 19.13 -0.46
C GLY A 145 50.48 20.43 -0.13
N LYS A 146 51.76 20.33 0.27
CA LYS A 146 52.62 21.49 0.54
C LYS A 146 52.73 22.42 -0.67
N HIS A 147 52.98 21.87 -1.86
CA HIS A 147 53.14 22.66 -3.09
C HIS A 147 51.84 23.39 -3.48
N ILE A 148 50.67 22.78 -3.28
CA ILE A 148 49.38 23.42 -3.59
C ILE A 148 48.83 24.28 -2.45
N GLY A 149 49.55 24.41 -1.33
CA GLY A 149 49.13 25.14 -0.14
C GLY A 149 47.91 24.54 0.55
N VAL A 150 47.78 23.21 0.57
CA VAL A 150 46.74 22.48 1.31
C VAL A 150 47.43 21.58 2.32
N ASP A 151 47.15 21.81 3.60
CA ASP A 151 47.59 20.89 4.65
C ASP A 151 46.80 19.58 4.56
N ILE A 152 47.51 18.47 4.44
CA ILE A 152 46.93 17.13 4.32
C ILE A 152 47.45 16.32 5.51
N PRO A 153 46.64 16.19 6.58
CA PRO A 153 47.03 15.36 7.72
C PRO A 153 47.22 13.91 7.28
N PRO A 154 48.30 13.22 7.72
CA PRO A 154 48.51 11.80 7.41
C PRO A 154 47.31 10.91 7.76
N ASN A 155 46.61 11.22 8.85
CA ASN A 155 45.43 10.48 9.32
C ASN A 155 44.17 10.70 8.45
N ASP A 156 44.17 11.71 7.58
CA ASP A 156 43.07 11.97 6.65
C ASP A 156 43.21 11.20 5.33
N ILE A 157 44.34 10.51 5.14
CA ILE A 157 44.55 9.62 4.01
C ILE A 157 44.08 8.21 4.41
N LEU A 158 42.87 7.84 3.98
CA LEU A 158 42.27 6.54 4.31
C LEU A 158 42.84 5.39 3.48
N GLN A 159 43.22 5.66 2.23
CA GLN A 159 43.70 4.63 1.32
C GLN A 159 44.59 5.24 0.23
N LEU A 160 45.74 4.62 -0.03
CA LEU A 160 46.65 4.97 -1.13
C LEU A 160 47.02 3.73 -1.92
N ASN A 161 46.82 3.77 -3.23
CA ASN A 161 47.19 2.66 -4.10
C ASN A 161 47.65 3.18 -5.47
N ARG A 162 48.66 2.53 -6.05
CA ARG A 162 48.89 2.60 -7.50
C ARG A 162 47.88 1.71 -8.21
N VAL A 163 47.33 2.18 -9.32
CA VAL A 163 46.39 1.43 -10.14
C VAL A 163 46.94 1.27 -11.55
N SER A 164 47.04 0.01 -11.95
CA SER A 164 47.38 -0.41 -13.30
C SER A 164 46.28 0.04 -14.27
N SER A 165 46.68 0.69 -15.36
CA SER A 165 45.77 0.98 -16.47
C SER A 165 45.36 -0.32 -17.15
N LYS A 166 44.11 -0.42 -17.63
CA LYS A 166 43.65 -1.55 -18.46
C LYS A 166 44.51 -1.72 -19.73
N ILE A 167 45.03 -0.60 -20.25
CA ILE A 167 45.94 -0.57 -21.40
C ILE A 167 47.33 -0.24 -20.87
N LYS A 168 48.27 -1.19 -20.99
CA LYS A 168 49.68 -1.00 -20.62
C LYS A 168 50.38 -0.26 -21.75
N LEU A 169 50.57 1.05 -21.58
CA LEU A 169 51.40 1.87 -22.47
C LEU A 169 52.82 1.88 -21.90
N GLN A 170 53.82 1.53 -22.72
CA GLN A 170 55.22 1.59 -22.29
C GLN A 170 55.62 3.02 -21.90
N GLY A 171 56.37 3.16 -20.80
CA GLY A 171 56.88 4.45 -20.32
C GLY A 171 55.87 5.34 -19.55
N ARG A 172 54.59 4.95 -19.44
CA ARG A 172 53.59 5.70 -18.65
C ARG A 172 53.53 5.22 -17.20
N PRO A 173 53.80 6.08 -16.20
CA PRO A 173 53.67 5.72 -14.80
C PRO A 173 52.25 5.32 -14.43
N ARG A 174 52.10 4.39 -13.46
CA ARG A 174 50.79 3.98 -12.92
C ARG A 174 50.13 5.17 -12.22
N VAL A 175 48.79 5.23 -12.26
CA VAL A 175 48.03 6.30 -11.61
C VAL A 175 47.97 6.04 -10.10
N ILE A 176 48.13 7.08 -9.28
CA ILE A 176 47.91 6.99 -7.83
C ILE A 176 46.46 7.36 -7.54
N ILE A 177 45.76 6.50 -6.80
CA ILE A 177 44.43 6.78 -6.26
C ILE A 177 44.54 6.95 -4.75
N ALA A 178 44.08 8.09 -4.27
CA ALA A 178 44.05 8.44 -2.87
C ALA A 178 42.60 8.64 -2.40
N LYS A 179 42.22 7.97 -1.30
CA LYS A 179 40.93 8.17 -0.63
C LYS A 179 41.15 9.07 0.58
N MET A 180 40.48 10.22 0.58
CA MET A 180 40.50 11.17 1.70
C MET A 180 39.37 10.87 2.69
N ARG A 181 39.57 11.23 3.95
CA ARG A 181 38.58 11.08 5.03
C ARG A 181 37.33 11.91 4.78
N THR A 182 37.52 13.17 4.38
CA THR A 182 36.42 14.11 4.17
C THR A 182 36.33 14.54 2.72
N ARG A 183 35.10 14.79 2.26
CA ARG A 183 34.84 15.33 0.93
C ARG A 183 35.42 16.75 0.80
N LEU A 184 35.35 17.56 1.86
CA LEU A 184 35.85 18.93 1.86
C LEU A 184 37.35 18.98 1.55
N LEU A 185 38.15 18.12 2.19
CA LEU A 185 39.60 18.03 1.93
C LEU A 185 39.86 17.65 0.47
N LYS A 186 39.16 16.62 -0.04
CA LYS A 186 39.25 16.21 -1.45
C LYS A 186 38.93 17.36 -2.42
N ASP A 187 37.81 18.06 -2.21
CA ASP A 187 37.36 19.14 -3.09
C ASP A 187 38.37 20.32 -3.06
N ASN A 188 38.95 20.63 -1.89
CA ASN A 188 40.03 21.62 -1.74
C ASN A 188 41.30 21.24 -2.51
N ILE A 189 41.77 19.99 -2.36
CA ILE A 189 42.94 19.47 -3.08
C ILE A 189 42.74 19.56 -4.59
N ILE A 190 41.58 19.14 -5.10
CA ILE A 190 41.29 19.16 -6.55
C ILE A 190 41.22 20.61 -7.06
N SER A 191 40.56 21.51 -6.33
CA SER A 191 40.40 22.91 -6.73
C SER A 191 41.74 23.63 -6.81
N ARG A 192 42.59 23.46 -5.79
CA ARG A 192 43.95 24.06 -5.74
C ARG A 192 44.88 23.41 -6.75
N GLY A 193 44.85 22.08 -6.85
CA GLY A 193 45.67 21.30 -7.78
C GLY A 193 45.43 21.64 -9.25
N ARG A 194 44.19 21.94 -9.65
CA ARG A 194 43.87 22.40 -11.01
C ARG A 194 44.51 23.75 -11.36
N LYS A 195 44.73 24.62 -10.36
CA LYS A 195 45.32 25.95 -10.54
C LYS A 195 46.85 25.92 -10.48
N ALA A 196 47.42 25.03 -9.68
CA ALA A 196 48.85 24.99 -9.36
C ALA A 196 49.76 24.47 -10.49
N ARG A 197 49.23 23.75 -11.50
CA ARG A 197 50.01 23.19 -12.64
C ARG A 197 51.31 22.48 -12.21
N ILE A 198 51.17 21.52 -11.30
CA ILE A 198 52.26 20.76 -10.66
C ILE A 198 53.05 19.95 -11.69
N THR A 199 54.37 19.88 -11.54
CA THR A 199 55.28 18.99 -12.29
C THR A 199 56.01 18.03 -11.36
N SER A 200 56.61 16.96 -11.89
CA SER A 200 57.38 15.99 -11.10
C SER A 200 58.58 16.62 -10.38
N ARG A 201 59.16 17.71 -10.90
CA ARG A 201 60.24 18.44 -10.23
C ARG A 201 59.78 19.17 -8.97
N ASP A 202 58.52 19.60 -8.93
CA ASP A 202 57.97 20.37 -7.81
C ASP A 202 57.72 19.55 -6.54
N ILE A 203 57.81 18.22 -6.66
CA ILE A 203 57.48 17.26 -5.60
C ILE A 203 58.62 16.27 -5.34
N ASP A 204 59.85 16.65 -5.72
CA ASP A 204 61.09 15.90 -5.50
C ASP A 204 61.11 14.49 -6.12
N VAL A 205 60.37 14.28 -7.22
CA VAL A 205 60.44 13.03 -7.98
C VAL A 205 61.64 13.08 -8.92
N THR A 206 62.53 12.10 -8.80
CA THR A 206 63.73 11.97 -9.64
C THR A 206 63.35 11.66 -11.09
N GLY A 207 64.03 12.32 -12.04
CA GLY A 207 63.89 12.07 -13.48
C GLY A 207 63.40 13.27 -14.30
N GLU A 208 62.84 12.98 -15.48
CA GLU A 208 62.32 13.99 -16.40
C GLU A 208 61.13 14.76 -15.80
N SER A 209 61.09 16.08 -16.04
CA SER A 209 59.96 16.90 -15.62
C SER A 209 58.72 16.54 -16.43
N ARG A 210 57.69 16.06 -15.76
CA ARG A 210 56.41 15.68 -16.36
C ARG A 210 55.27 16.34 -15.59
N PRO A 211 54.23 16.85 -16.28
CA PRO A 211 53.10 17.46 -15.63
C PRO A 211 52.27 16.42 -14.86
N ILE A 212 51.84 16.79 -13.65
CA ILE A 212 51.02 15.97 -12.76
C ILE A 212 49.60 16.52 -12.77
N TYR A 213 48.63 15.64 -13.02
CA TYR A 213 47.22 16.02 -13.08
C TYR A 213 46.43 15.41 -11.93
N ILE A 214 45.85 16.28 -11.10
CA ILE A 214 44.95 15.89 -10.02
C ILE A 214 43.52 15.94 -10.54
N LYS A 215 42.83 14.80 -10.56
CA LYS A 215 41.46 14.66 -11.04
C LYS A 215 40.65 13.81 -10.08
N GLU A 216 39.34 14.04 -10.08
CA GLU A 216 38.39 13.21 -9.35
C GLU A 216 38.35 11.79 -9.94
N HIS A 217 38.31 10.80 -9.07
CA HIS A 217 38.23 9.40 -9.48
C HIS A 217 36.77 8.99 -9.75
N LEU A 218 36.39 8.99 -11.02
CA LEU A 218 35.05 8.58 -11.47
C LEU A 218 34.90 7.05 -11.56
N THR A 219 33.67 6.58 -11.35
CA THR A 219 33.27 5.19 -11.64
C THR A 219 33.44 4.87 -13.14
N PRO A 220 33.59 3.59 -13.54
CA PRO A 220 33.69 3.22 -14.95
C PRO A 220 32.53 3.76 -15.81
N PHE A 221 31.31 3.72 -15.28
CA PHE A 221 30.12 4.27 -15.92
C PHE A 221 30.24 5.79 -16.12
N ASN A 222 30.58 6.54 -15.06
CA ASN A 222 30.73 7.99 -15.13
C ASN A 222 31.87 8.41 -16.08
N LYS A 223 32.95 7.61 -16.17
CA LYS A 223 34.02 7.83 -17.17
C LYS A 223 33.49 7.65 -18.60
N GLN A 224 32.75 6.57 -18.88
CA GLN A 224 32.17 6.33 -20.20
C GLN A 224 31.17 7.43 -20.58
N LEU A 225 30.28 7.81 -19.65
CA LEU A 225 29.34 8.90 -19.84
C LEU A 225 30.07 10.20 -20.17
N LEU A 226 31.10 10.56 -19.39
CA LEU A 226 31.90 11.75 -19.64
C LEU A 226 32.59 11.73 -21.01
N THR A 227 33.12 10.57 -21.45
CA THR A 227 33.72 10.44 -22.78
C THR A 227 32.69 10.69 -23.87
N LYS A 228 31.52 10.04 -23.81
CA LYS A 228 30.43 10.25 -24.77
C LYS A 228 29.95 11.69 -24.80
N CYS A 229 29.80 12.32 -23.62
CA CYS A 229 29.43 13.73 -23.54
C CYS A 229 30.47 14.65 -24.19
N LYS A 230 31.77 14.37 -24.03
CA LYS A 230 32.85 15.14 -24.68
C LYS A 230 32.89 14.95 -26.19
N GLU A 231 32.65 13.73 -26.68
CA GLU A 231 32.54 13.45 -28.11
C GLU A 231 31.38 14.20 -28.74
N LEU A 232 30.19 14.14 -28.12
CA LEU A 232 29.02 14.89 -28.56
C LEU A 232 29.22 16.41 -28.49
N ALA A 233 29.85 16.90 -27.42
CA ALA A 233 30.18 18.32 -27.29
C ALA A 233 31.09 18.79 -28.42
N LYS A 234 32.09 17.98 -28.82
CA LYS A 234 32.97 18.30 -29.95
C LYS A 234 32.20 18.35 -31.27
N ILE A 235 31.31 17.37 -31.51
CA ILE A 235 30.47 17.33 -32.72
C ILE A 235 29.53 18.54 -32.79
N LYS A 236 28.90 18.89 -31.67
CA LYS A 236 27.96 20.02 -31.56
C LYS A 236 28.64 21.37 -31.31
N GLN A 237 29.97 21.42 -31.33
CA GLN A 237 30.77 22.62 -31.08
C GLN A 237 30.49 23.32 -29.74
N HIS A 238 30.15 22.56 -28.69
CA HIS A 238 30.09 23.09 -27.34
C HIS A 238 31.51 23.27 -26.76
N GLN A 239 31.79 24.45 -26.23
CA GLN A 239 33.12 24.82 -25.73
C GLN A 239 33.50 24.09 -24.42
N PHE A 240 32.51 23.75 -23.58
CA PHE A 240 32.76 23.21 -22.24
C PHE A 240 31.87 22.02 -21.90
N VAL A 241 32.44 21.05 -21.17
CA VAL A 241 31.73 19.96 -20.50
C VAL A 241 32.19 19.93 -19.05
N TRP A 242 31.29 20.14 -18.11
CA TRP A 242 31.58 20.13 -16.68
C TRP A 242 31.06 18.86 -16.00
N VAL A 243 31.75 18.47 -14.93
CA VAL A 243 31.34 17.40 -14.01
C VAL A 243 31.45 17.98 -12.61
N LYS A 244 30.41 17.78 -11.79
CA LYS A 244 30.36 18.24 -10.40
C LYS A 244 29.84 17.07 -9.56
N MET A 245 30.56 16.72 -8.50
CA MET A 245 30.23 15.60 -7.59
C MET A 245 30.12 14.24 -8.30
N GLY A 246 31.16 13.86 -9.05
CA GLY A 246 31.16 12.63 -9.86
C GLY A 246 31.39 11.35 -9.08
#